data_AF-A0A350XM15-F1
#
_entry.id   AF-A0A350XM15-F1
#
_cell.length_a   1.000
_cell.length_b   1.000
_cell.length_c   1.000
_cell.angle_alpha   90.00
_cell.angle_beta   90.00
_cell.angle_gamma   90.00
#
_symmetry.space_group_name_H-M   'P 1'
#
loop_
_entity.id
_entity.type
_entity.pdbx_description
1 polymer ?
#
loop_
_entity_poly.entity_id
_entity_poly.type
_entity_poly.pdbx_seq_one_letter_code
_entity_poly.pdbx_strand_id
1 'polypeptide(L)'
;MLIQIPRQNLAILLGIILTPIALWALITSQDNSLSQWQESTAFPELIEQAIQENYSNPNLAVPSQIKLLKIQVKNQQQPIFFIAFPSELCGIGGCLVAGYIRNNQEEYRPVFKSLLPTQGLLPQIETLPNNWKNEQPCISITTTALAKESVSTRFDYCYNGSEFALVNQFKLEGNTHVKPAR
;
A
#
# COMPACT_ATOMS: atom_id res chain seq x y z
N MET A 1 70.81 43.70 7.54
CA MET A 1 70.07 43.42 6.29
C MET A 1 69.00 42.40 6.63
N LEU A 2 67.74 42.83 6.75
CA LEU A 2 66.61 41.97 7.13
C LEU A 2 65.88 41.53 5.85
N ILE A 3 65.79 40.22 5.63
CA ILE A 3 64.94 39.65 4.58
C ILE A 3 63.66 39.15 5.26
N GLN A 4 62.60 39.95 5.18
CA GLN A 4 61.26 39.50 5.53
C GLN A 4 60.72 38.65 4.38
N ILE A 5 60.37 37.39 4.66
CA ILE A 5 59.63 36.54 3.72
C ILE A 5 58.14 36.61 4.12
N PRO A 6 57.22 36.96 3.19
CA PRO A 6 55.84 37.27 3.53
C PRO A 6 55.02 36.04 3.95
N ARG A 7 54.18 36.22 4.97
CA ARG A 7 53.16 35.24 5.42
C ARG A 7 51.95 35.17 4.47
N GLN A 8 52.17 34.84 3.21
CA GLN A 8 51.11 34.60 2.24
C GLN A 8 51.51 33.46 1.31
N ASN A 9 51.14 32.21 1.69
CA ASN A 9 50.95 31.03 0.82
C ASN A 9 50.73 29.72 1.64
N LEU A 10 49.93 29.77 2.71
CA LEU A 10 49.55 28.57 3.49
C LEU A 10 48.03 28.31 3.54
N ALA A 11 47.23 29.11 2.82
CA ALA A 11 45.76 29.11 2.92
C ALA A 11 45.04 28.52 1.69
N ILE A 12 45.77 28.01 0.68
CA ILE A 12 45.19 27.53 -0.58
C ILE A 12 45.17 25.99 -0.69
N LEU A 13 45.91 25.28 0.18
CA LEU A 13 46.00 23.81 0.17
C LEU A 13 45.09 23.09 1.19
N LEU A 14 44.18 23.81 1.85
CA LEU A 14 43.19 23.26 2.80
C LEU A 14 41.73 23.43 2.33
N GLY A 15 41.51 23.78 1.06
CA GLY A 15 40.18 24.07 0.50
C GLY A 15 39.48 22.93 -0.24
N ILE A 16 40.10 21.76 -0.45
CA ILE A 16 39.58 20.72 -1.37
C ILE A 16 39.71 19.29 -0.82
N ILE A 17 39.58 19.07 0.50
CA ILE A 17 39.48 17.72 1.08
C ILE A 17 38.50 17.66 2.26
N LEU A 18 37.26 18.16 2.12
CA LEU A 18 36.25 18.02 3.18
C LEU A 18 34.77 17.91 2.74
N THR A 19 34.48 17.62 1.47
CA THR A 19 33.10 17.31 1.00
C THR A 19 33.03 16.14 0.00
N PRO A 20 33.17 14.88 0.46
CA PRO A 20 32.62 13.74 -0.29
C PRO A 20 31.73 12.80 0.55
N ILE A 21 31.28 13.18 1.75
CA ILE A 21 30.49 12.30 2.65
C ILE A 21 29.02 12.74 2.77
N ALA A 22 28.72 14.03 2.63
CA ALA A 22 27.36 14.56 2.80
C ALA A 22 26.35 14.18 1.69
N LEU A 23 26.78 13.51 0.61
CA LEU A 23 25.90 13.14 -0.51
C LEU A 23 25.41 11.68 -0.49
N TRP A 24 25.92 10.84 0.43
CA TRP A 24 25.43 9.46 0.61
C TRP A 24 24.33 9.35 1.66
N ALA A 25 24.23 10.31 2.59
CA ALA A 25 23.22 10.32 3.66
C ALA A 25 21.79 10.65 3.17
N LEU A 26 21.61 11.03 1.90
CA LEU A 26 20.30 11.30 1.29
C LEU A 26 19.73 10.11 0.50
N ILE A 27 20.43 8.97 0.43
CA ILE A 27 19.89 7.73 -0.14
C ILE A 27 19.24 6.87 0.97
N THR A 28 18.38 7.49 1.76
CA THR A 28 17.36 6.80 2.59
C THR A 28 16.02 6.73 1.85
N SER A 29 16.07 6.58 0.52
CA SER A 29 14.90 6.18 -0.27
C SER A 29 14.65 4.68 -0.08
N GLN A 30 14.13 4.32 1.09
CA GLN A 30 13.54 3.00 1.33
C GLN A 30 12.09 2.99 0.86
N ASP A 31 11.85 3.53 -0.33
CA ASP A 31 10.54 3.58 -0.97
C ASP A 31 10.20 2.22 -1.60
N ASN A 32 10.02 1.22 -0.73
CA ASN A 32 9.37 -0.04 -1.04
C ASN A 32 7.87 0.21 -1.26
N SER A 33 7.50 0.99 -2.27
CA SER A 33 6.12 1.26 -2.65
C SER A 33 5.62 0.15 -3.58
N LEU A 34 4.97 -0.85 -2.99
CA LEU A 34 4.21 -1.87 -3.72
C LEU A 34 2.93 -1.25 -4.28
N SER A 35 3.08 -0.44 -5.33
CA SER A 35 2.00 0.21 -6.09
C SER A 35 1.19 -0.75 -6.96
N GLN A 36 1.62 -2.01 -7.02
CA GLN A 36 0.97 -3.12 -7.71
C GLN A 36 0.94 -4.33 -6.78
N TRP A 37 0.04 -5.27 -7.05
CA TRP A 37 0.01 -6.56 -6.37
C TRP A 37 1.30 -7.35 -6.64
N GLN A 38 1.98 -7.77 -5.58
CA GLN A 38 3.21 -8.55 -5.65
C GLN A 38 3.11 -9.78 -4.76
N GLU A 39 4.11 -10.67 -4.87
CA GLU A 39 4.28 -11.78 -3.94
C GLU A 39 4.61 -11.28 -2.54
N SER A 40 4.07 -11.95 -1.55
CA SER A 40 4.04 -11.45 -0.18
C SER A 40 5.35 -11.64 0.61
N THR A 41 6.42 -12.08 -0.05
CA THR A 41 7.72 -12.44 0.54
C THR A 41 8.44 -11.27 1.23
N ALA A 42 8.04 -10.03 0.94
CA ALA A 42 8.61 -8.82 1.55
C ALA A 42 8.13 -8.52 2.99
N PHE A 43 7.04 -9.16 3.45
CA PHE A 43 6.42 -8.87 4.76
C PHE A 43 6.05 -10.16 5.53
N PRO A 44 7.01 -11.03 5.88
CA PRO A 44 6.72 -12.37 6.42
C PRO A 44 5.85 -12.35 7.69
N GLU A 45 6.12 -11.47 8.64
CA GLU A 45 5.37 -11.34 9.90
C GLU A 45 3.88 -11.03 9.68
N LEU A 46 3.59 -10.07 8.79
CA LEU A 46 2.22 -9.71 8.41
C LEU A 46 1.51 -10.89 7.75
N ILE A 47 2.21 -11.67 6.93
CA ILE A 47 1.62 -12.80 6.21
C ILE A 47 1.37 -13.98 7.13
N GLU A 48 2.28 -14.25 8.06
CA GLU A 48 2.05 -15.22 9.13
C GLU A 48 0.80 -14.83 9.94
N GLN A 49 0.72 -13.58 10.42
CA GLN A 49 -0.46 -13.08 11.14
C GLN A 49 -1.74 -13.20 10.30
N ALA A 50 -1.71 -12.76 9.04
CA ALA A 50 -2.86 -12.81 8.15
C ALA A 50 -3.29 -14.25 7.83
N ILE A 51 -2.36 -15.22 7.81
CA ILE A 51 -2.70 -16.64 7.71
C ILE A 51 -3.43 -17.10 8.98
N GLN A 52 -2.88 -16.83 10.17
CA GLN A 52 -3.46 -17.25 11.46
C GLN A 52 -4.87 -16.66 11.69
N GLU A 53 -5.13 -15.43 11.25
CA GLU A 53 -6.42 -14.75 11.41
C GLU A 53 -7.52 -15.17 10.41
N ASN A 54 -7.16 -15.81 9.29
CA ASN A 54 -8.08 -16.00 8.16
C ASN A 54 -8.20 -17.43 7.64
N TYR A 55 -7.20 -18.30 7.87
CA TYR A 55 -7.30 -19.72 7.55
C TYR A 55 -7.90 -20.51 8.72
N SER A 56 -8.93 -21.32 8.45
CA SER A 56 -9.46 -22.29 9.44
C SER A 56 -8.45 -23.39 9.81
N ASN A 57 -7.46 -23.65 8.95
CA ASN A 57 -6.29 -24.47 9.23
C ASN A 57 -5.05 -23.80 8.62
N PRO A 58 -4.27 -23.04 9.41
CA PRO A 58 -3.07 -22.33 8.97
C PRO A 58 -2.04 -23.19 8.22
N ASN A 59 -1.95 -24.49 8.53
CA ASN A 59 -0.98 -25.41 7.90
C ASN A 59 -1.27 -25.71 6.42
N LEU A 60 -2.44 -25.33 5.90
CA LEU A 60 -2.79 -25.47 4.48
C LEU A 60 -2.39 -24.24 3.65
N ALA A 61 -2.08 -23.13 4.30
CA ALA A 61 -1.72 -21.89 3.61
C ALA A 61 -0.36 -22.02 2.91
N VAL A 62 -0.29 -21.55 1.67
CA VAL A 62 0.96 -21.46 0.90
C VAL A 62 1.33 -19.99 0.72
N PRO A 63 2.28 -19.43 1.52
CA PRO A 63 2.55 -17.99 1.55
C PRO A 63 2.86 -17.37 0.17
N SER A 64 3.54 -18.08 -0.73
CA SER A 64 3.86 -17.58 -2.09
C SER A 64 2.64 -17.38 -2.99
N GLN A 65 1.49 -17.98 -2.67
CA GLN A 65 0.24 -17.78 -3.39
C GLN A 65 -0.53 -16.55 -2.91
N ILE A 66 -0.23 -16.04 -1.71
CA ILE A 66 -0.83 -14.83 -1.17
C ILE A 66 -0.23 -13.62 -1.88
N LYS A 67 -1.09 -12.69 -2.31
CA LYS A 67 -0.68 -11.46 -2.97
C LYS A 67 -0.87 -10.27 -2.04
N LEU A 68 0.07 -9.33 -2.07
CA LEU A 68 0.08 -8.15 -1.21
C LEU A 68 0.22 -6.87 -2.03
N LEU A 69 -0.47 -5.81 -1.62
CA LEU A 69 -0.47 -4.47 -2.20
C LEU A 69 -0.32 -3.43 -1.08
N LYS A 70 0.54 -2.42 -1.25
CA LYS A 70 0.83 -1.40 -0.23
C LYS A 70 0.35 -0.04 -0.70
N ILE A 71 -0.66 0.53 -0.03
CA ILE A 71 -1.26 1.80 -0.41
C ILE A 71 -1.01 2.84 0.67
N GLN A 72 -0.36 3.94 0.29
CA GLN A 72 -0.29 5.13 1.13
C GLN A 72 -1.57 5.95 0.96
N VAL A 73 -2.46 5.92 1.95
CA VAL A 73 -3.65 6.78 1.93
C VAL A 73 -3.28 8.18 2.40
N LYS A 74 -3.89 9.20 1.77
CA LYS A 74 -3.73 10.59 2.16
C LYS A 74 -4.21 10.80 3.60
N ASN A 75 -3.52 11.66 4.35
CA ASN A 75 -3.74 11.95 5.78
C ASN A 75 -3.54 10.75 6.74
N GLN A 76 -3.06 9.58 6.29
CA GLN A 76 -2.60 8.51 7.18
C GLN A 76 -1.07 8.55 7.35
N GLN A 77 -0.58 8.32 8.56
CA GLN A 77 0.86 8.25 8.85
C GLN A 77 1.51 6.93 8.40
N GLN A 78 0.72 5.85 8.37
CA GLN A 78 1.15 4.51 8.02
C GLN A 78 0.42 4.05 6.75
N PRO A 79 1.06 3.26 5.88
CA PRO A 79 0.41 2.67 4.71
C PRO A 79 -0.53 1.53 5.14
N ILE A 80 -1.49 1.22 4.28
CA ILE A 80 -2.33 0.02 4.40
C ILE A 80 -1.73 -1.08 3.51
N PHE A 81 -1.58 -2.27 4.08
CA PHE A 81 -1.20 -3.48 3.37
C PHE A 81 -2.46 -4.30 3.09
N PHE A 82 -2.90 -4.31 1.84
CA PHE A 82 -3.97 -5.18 1.37
C PHE A 82 -3.42 -6.55 1.00
N ILE A 83 -4.16 -7.59 1.36
CA ILE A 83 -3.83 -8.99 1.17
C ILE A 83 -4.98 -9.66 0.42
N ALA A 84 -4.69 -10.19 -0.75
CA ALA A 84 -5.60 -11.03 -1.52
C ALA A 84 -5.18 -12.49 -1.34
N PHE A 85 -6.12 -13.31 -0.86
CA PHE A 85 -5.90 -14.72 -0.60
C PHE A 85 -6.12 -15.57 -1.86
N PRO A 86 -5.49 -16.76 -1.97
CA PRO A 86 -5.68 -17.68 -3.08
C PRO A 86 -7.13 -18.20 -3.20
N SER A 87 -7.45 -18.80 -4.34
CA SER A 87 -8.82 -19.19 -4.72
C SER A 87 -9.50 -20.19 -3.78
N GLU A 88 -8.72 -20.94 -3.00
CA GLU A 88 -9.18 -21.83 -1.92
C GLU A 88 -9.92 -21.11 -0.78
N LEU A 89 -9.66 -19.82 -0.58
CA LEU A 89 -10.39 -18.96 0.39
C LEU A 89 -11.48 -18.11 -0.28
N CYS A 90 -11.89 -18.45 -1.51
CA CYS A 90 -13.07 -17.86 -2.14
C CYS A 90 -14.32 -18.72 -1.87
N GLY A 91 -15.39 -18.06 -1.45
CA GLY A 91 -16.72 -18.66 -1.31
C GLY A 91 -17.69 -18.17 -2.39
N ILE A 92 -18.97 -18.52 -2.23
CA ILE A 92 -20.05 -18.07 -3.13
C ILE A 92 -20.14 -16.52 -3.17
N GLY A 93 -19.82 -15.84 -2.07
CA GLY A 93 -19.77 -14.38 -1.98
C GLY A 93 -18.52 -13.72 -2.60
N GLY A 94 -17.59 -14.51 -3.14
CA GLY A 94 -16.32 -14.03 -3.70
C GLY A 94 -15.10 -14.37 -2.83
N CYS A 95 -13.99 -13.72 -3.14
CA CYS A 95 -12.66 -13.98 -2.57
C CYS A 95 -12.38 -13.07 -1.39
N LEU A 96 -11.76 -13.61 -0.33
CA LEU A 96 -11.36 -12.82 0.83
C LEU A 96 -10.23 -11.84 0.45
N VAL A 97 -10.45 -10.57 0.81
CA VAL A 97 -9.41 -9.55 0.87
C VAL A 97 -9.41 -8.94 2.27
N ALA A 98 -8.24 -8.88 2.87
CA ALA A 98 -8.01 -8.23 4.17
C ALA A 98 -7.06 -7.02 3.99
N GLY A 99 -7.09 -6.09 4.92
CA GLY A 99 -6.21 -4.92 4.93
C GLY A 99 -5.75 -4.59 6.33
N TYR A 100 -4.46 -4.27 6.46
CA TYR A 100 -3.77 -4.09 7.74
C TYR A 100 -2.98 -2.78 7.77
N ILE A 101 -2.91 -2.12 8.92
CA ILE A 101 -1.93 -1.04 9.17
C ILE A 101 -0.94 -1.50 10.24
N ARG A 102 0.33 -1.05 10.16
CA ARG A 102 1.27 -1.23 11.28
C ARG A 102 0.93 -0.23 12.38
N ASN A 103 0.82 -0.68 13.62
CA ASN A 103 0.67 0.20 14.78
C ASN A 103 2.05 0.73 15.25
N ASN A 104 2.06 1.64 16.22
CA ASN A 104 3.30 2.20 16.76
C ASN A 104 4.13 1.20 17.59
N GLN A 105 3.61 0.01 17.84
CA GLN A 105 4.24 -1.09 18.57
C GLN A 105 4.74 -2.20 17.63
N GLU A 106 4.86 -1.89 16.33
CA GLU A 106 5.29 -2.78 15.24
C GLU A 106 4.32 -3.89 14.81
N GLU A 107 3.23 -4.12 15.56
CA GLU A 107 2.20 -5.10 15.25
C GLU A 107 1.31 -4.65 14.10
N TYR A 108 0.76 -5.59 13.33
CA TYR A 108 -0.24 -5.27 12.31
C TYR A 108 -1.65 -5.32 12.90
N ARG A 109 -2.44 -4.29 12.66
CA ARG A 109 -3.84 -4.21 13.08
C ARG A 109 -4.75 -4.36 11.85
N PRO A 110 -5.71 -5.30 11.84
CA PRO A 110 -6.71 -5.36 10.77
C PRO A 110 -7.56 -4.09 10.75
N VAL A 111 -7.76 -3.54 9.56
CA VAL A 111 -8.58 -2.35 9.26
C VAL A 111 -9.54 -2.55 8.10
N PHE A 112 -9.48 -3.70 7.41
CA PHE A 112 -10.39 -4.04 6.32
C PHE A 112 -10.53 -5.55 6.24
N LYS A 113 -11.74 -6.05 6.03
CA LYS A 113 -12.01 -7.47 5.74
C LYS A 113 -13.29 -7.57 4.94
N SER A 114 -13.22 -8.09 3.71
CA SER A 114 -14.39 -8.24 2.84
C SER A 114 -14.26 -9.44 1.91
N LEU A 115 -15.40 -10.07 1.59
CA LEU A 115 -15.51 -10.97 0.45
C LEU A 115 -15.82 -10.12 -0.77
N LEU A 116 -14.95 -10.16 -1.78
CA LEU A 116 -15.05 -9.35 -2.98
C LEU A 116 -15.32 -10.25 -4.21
N PRO A 117 -16.26 -9.88 -5.11
CA PRO A 117 -16.65 -10.71 -6.25
C PRO A 117 -15.62 -10.68 -7.40
N THR A 118 -14.38 -11.04 -7.11
CA THR A 118 -13.25 -10.99 -8.07
C THR A 118 -13.05 -12.27 -8.87
N GLN A 119 -13.67 -13.39 -8.44
CA GLN A 119 -13.60 -14.70 -9.13
C GLN A 119 -12.16 -15.16 -9.46
N GLY A 120 -11.20 -14.87 -8.57
CA GLY A 120 -9.78 -15.22 -8.76
C GLY A 120 -8.94 -14.17 -9.48
N LEU A 121 -9.53 -13.07 -9.96
CA LEU A 121 -8.79 -11.87 -10.33
C LEU A 121 -8.39 -11.07 -9.08
N LEU A 122 -7.38 -10.21 -9.23
CA LEU A 122 -6.98 -9.26 -8.20
C LEU A 122 -7.79 -7.97 -8.37
N PRO A 123 -8.35 -7.38 -7.29
CA PRO A 123 -9.11 -6.15 -7.40
C PRO A 123 -8.17 -4.95 -7.60
N GLN A 124 -8.63 -3.93 -8.31
CA GLN A 124 -7.97 -2.63 -8.37
C GLN A 124 -8.35 -1.84 -7.12
N ILE A 125 -7.36 -1.31 -6.38
CA ILE A 125 -7.60 -0.52 -5.17
C ILE A 125 -6.91 0.83 -5.33
N GLU A 126 -7.65 1.92 -5.12
CA GLU A 126 -7.21 3.30 -5.32
C GLU A 126 -7.57 4.15 -4.11
N THR A 127 -6.78 5.20 -3.85
CA THR A 127 -7.13 6.22 -2.86
C THR A 127 -8.12 7.20 -3.46
N LEU A 128 -9.14 7.59 -2.68
CA LEU A 128 -10.07 8.61 -3.10
C LEU A 128 -9.59 9.99 -2.64
N PRO A 129 -9.84 11.07 -3.41
CA PRO A 129 -9.59 12.42 -2.93
C PRO A 129 -10.45 12.70 -1.68
N ASN A 130 -9.96 13.56 -0.79
CA ASN A 130 -10.60 13.91 0.50
C ASN A 130 -11.92 14.70 0.38
N ASN A 131 -12.69 14.54 -0.71
CA ASN A 131 -13.97 15.22 -0.91
C ASN A 131 -15.14 14.53 -0.18
N TRP A 132 -14.91 13.37 0.43
CA TRP A 132 -15.86 12.78 1.37
C TRP A 132 -15.92 13.57 2.69
N LYS A 133 -17.05 13.47 3.40
CA LYS A 133 -17.31 14.22 4.64
C LYS A 133 -16.12 14.17 5.60
N ASN A 134 -15.68 15.36 6.05
CA ASN A 134 -14.68 15.58 7.11
C ASN A 134 -13.25 15.09 6.80
N GLU A 135 -12.81 15.15 5.54
CA GLU A 135 -11.44 14.78 5.10
C GLU A 135 -11.00 13.35 5.47
N GLN A 136 -11.97 12.46 5.69
CA GLN A 136 -11.71 11.11 6.15
C GLN A 136 -10.95 10.30 5.07
N PRO A 137 -9.91 9.53 5.43
CA PRO A 137 -9.23 8.64 4.50
C PRO A 137 -10.22 7.66 3.84
N CYS A 138 -10.29 7.65 2.50
CA CYS A 138 -11.19 6.78 1.75
C CYS A 138 -10.47 6.06 0.61
N ILE A 139 -10.97 4.90 0.24
CA ILE A 139 -10.48 4.08 -0.88
C ILE A 139 -11.64 3.62 -1.77
N SER A 140 -11.33 3.33 -3.02
CA SER A 140 -12.21 2.67 -3.99
C SER A 140 -11.63 1.31 -4.33
N ILE A 141 -12.44 0.26 -4.27
CA ILE A 141 -12.10 -1.09 -4.70
C ILE A 141 -12.96 -1.43 -5.92
N THR A 142 -12.33 -1.70 -7.06
CA THR A 142 -12.99 -2.12 -8.29
C THR A 142 -12.70 -3.59 -8.56
N THR A 143 -13.76 -4.38 -8.72
CA THR A 143 -13.73 -5.81 -9.01
C THR A 143 -14.33 -6.08 -10.38
N THR A 144 -13.74 -6.97 -11.18
CA THR A 144 -14.30 -7.39 -12.47
C THR A 144 -14.70 -8.86 -12.39
N ALA A 145 -15.93 -9.19 -12.80
CA ALA A 145 -16.40 -10.57 -12.82
C ALA A 145 -15.88 -11.31 -14.07
N LEU A 146 -15.58 -12.61 -13.95
CA LEU A 146 -15.27 -13.49 -15.09
C LEU A 146 -16.57 -13.99 -15.73
N ALA A 147 -17.33 -13.06 -16.33
CA ALA A 147 -18.48 -13.37 -17.17
C ALA A 147 -18.39 -12.59 -18.50
N LYS A 148 -19.17 -13.03 -19.50
CA LYS A 148 -19.20 -12.44 -20.86
C LYS A 148 -19.78 -11.01 -20.91
N GLU A 149 -20.17 -10.47 -19.77
CA GLU A 149 -20.68 -9.12 -19.61
C GLU A 149 -19.63 -8.30 -18.87
N SER A 150 -19.17 -7.21 -19.48
CA SER A 150 -18.08 -6.34 -18.99
C SER A 150 -18.51 -5.49 -17.79
N VAL A 151 -19.03 -6.15 -16.75
CA VAL A 151 -19.56 -5.53 -15.54
C VAL A 151 -18.49 -5.57 -14.46
N SER A 152 -17.95 -4.39 -14.15
CA SER A 152 -17.17 -4.18 -12.94
C SER A 152 -18.11 -3.71 -11.83
N THR A 153 -17.74 -3.98 -10.58
CA THR A 153 -18.40 -3.38 -9.41
C THR A 153 -17.36 -2.55 -8.67
N ARG A 154 -17.72 -1.31 -8.32
CA ARG A 154 -16.89 -0.43 -7.50
C ARG A 154 -17.51 -0.28 -6.13
N PHE A 155 -16.68 -0.37 -5.11
CA PHE A 155 -17.03 -0.26 -3.70
C PHE A 155 -16.17 0.84 -3.07
N ASP A 156 -16.80 1.90 -2.58
CA ASP A 156 -16.11 2.98 -1.87
C ASP A 156 -16.18 2.72 -0.36
N TYR A 157 -15.04 2.78 0.32
CA TYR A 157 -14.90 2.60 1.77
C TYR A 157 -14.20 3.80 2.42
N CYS A 158 -14.58 4.17 3.65
CA CYS A 158 -14.01 5.32 4.36
C CYS A 158 -13.70 5.04 5.85
N TYR A 159 -12.59 5.64 6.33
CA TYR A 159 -12.06 5.60 7.70
C TYR A 159 -12.26 4.23 8.34
N ASN A 160 -13.10 4.06 9.36
CA ASN A 160 -14.09 4.98 9.94
C ASN A 160 -13.59 5.68 11.22
N GLY A 161 -12.47 5.19 11.78
CA GLY A 161 -11.99 5.43 13.15
C GLY A 161 -11.28 4.17 13.66
N SER A 162 -11.86 3.00 13.40
CA SER A 162 -11.30 1.66 13.58
C SER A 162 -11.01 0.95 12.25
N GLU A 163 -11.97 0.92 11.31
CA GLU A 163 -11.94 0.07 10.11
C GLU A 163 -12.65 0.70 8.90
N PHE A 164 -12.21 0.36 7.69
CA PHE A 164 -12.78 0.82 6.43
C PHE A 164 -14.17 0.24 6.20
N ALA A 165 -15.20 1.03 6.52
CA ALA A 165 -16.60 0.68 6.34
C ALA A 165 -17.08 1.05 4.92
N LEU A 166 -17.93 0.21 4.33
CA LEU A 166 -18.54 0.45 3.02
C LEU A 166 -19.46 1.67 3.10
N VAL A 167 -19.27 2.63 2.20
CA VAL A 167 -20.07 3.87 2.15
C VAL A 167 -20.85 4.03 0.85
N ASN A 168 -20.41 3.43 -0.26
CA ASN A 168 -21.17 3.37 -1.52
C ASN A 168 -20.79 2.12 -2.33
N GLN A 169 -21.72 1.65 -3.16
CA GLN A 169 -21.50 0.57 -4.13
C GLN A 169 -22.10 0.97 -5.49
N PHE A 170 -21.34 0.76 -6.56
CA PHE A 170 -21.72 1.10 -7.93
C PHE A 170 -21.54 -0.11 -8.85
N LYS A 171 -22.56 -0.44 -9.65
CA LYS A 171 -22.41 -1.32 -10.80
C LYS A 171 -21.87 -0.48 -11.97
N LEU A 172 -20.71 -0.85 -12.51
CA LEU A 172 -20.10 -0.23 -13.67
C LEU A 172 -20.41 -1.09 -14.89
N GLU A 173 -21.35 -0.65 -15.72
CA GLU A 173 -21.68 -1.31 -16.97
C GLU A 173 -20.77 -0.82 -18.10
N GLY A 174 -20.48 -1.71 -19.05
CA GLY A 174 -19.40 -1.53 -20.01
C GLY A 174 -19.50 -0.24 -20.84
N ASN A 175 -18.33 0.39 -21.03
CA ASN A 175 -18.08 1.51 -21.95
C ASN A 175 -18.53 2.92 -21.50
N THR A 176 -18.43 3.23 -20.21
CA THR A 176 -18.25 4.62 -19.77
C THR A 176 -16.83 4.86 -19.25
N HIS A 177 -16.05 5.68 -19.96
CA HIS A 177 -14.90 6.38 -19.38
C HIS A 177 -15.43 7.35 -18.32
N VAL A 178 -15.60 6.87 -17.08
CA VAL A 178 -15.92 7.73 -15.94
C VAL A 178 -14.70 8.58 -15.62
N LYS A 179 -14.64 9.74 -16.26
CA LYS A 179 -13.68 10.79 -15.96
C LYS A 179 -13.89 11.20 -14.49
N PRO A 180 -12.85 11.22 -13.64
CA PRO A 180 -13.01 11.65 -12.25
C PRO A 180 -13.55 13.08 -12.23
N ALA A 181 -14.57 13.31 -11.40
CA ALA A 181 -15.04 14.66 -11.10
C ALA A 181 -13.87 15.45 -10.50
N ARG A 182 -13.60 16.62 -11.09
CA ARG A 182 -12.60 17.59 -10.61
C ARG A 182 -13.18 18.42 -9.46
#